data_AF-A0A8T3PQ05-F1
#
_entry.id   AF-A0A8T3PQ05-F1
#
_cell.length_a   1.000
_cell.length_b   1.000
_cell.length_c   1.000
_cell.angle_alpha   90.00
_cell.angle_beta   90.00
_cell.angle_gamma   90.00
#
_symmetry.space_group_name_H-M   'P 1'
#
loop_
_entity.id
_entity.type
_entity.pdbx_description
1 polymer ?
#
loop_
_entity_poly.entity_id
_entity_poly.type
_entity_poly.pdbx_seq_one_letter_code
_entity_poly.pdbx_strand_id
1 'polypeptide(L)'
;VQSARGPGGGYRLGRVAGAISIAEVIRSVDEGLDATRCKGLKNCQGSERCLTHDLWEDLSRRIEEFLSDITLGELVATQSVRSVSARQDARVIRFQPPRATGPGAAPTPTLPRPQKARTGEGDRWFPPLRSGGG
;
A
#
# COMPACT_ATOMS: atom_id res chain seq x y z
N VAL A 1 11.31 -2.74 -10.15
CA VAL A 1 10.41 -2.58 -11.33
C VAL A 1 11.19 -2.03 -12.51
N GLN A 2 10.72 -2.24 -13.74
CA GLN A 2 11.26 -1.60 -14.95
C GLN A 2 10.26 -0.54 -15.42
N SER A 3 10.74 0.66 -15.75
CA SER A 3 9.91 1.77 -16.23
C SER A 3 10.26 2.09 -17.66
N ALA A 4 9.25 2.20 -18.53
CA ALA A 4 9.40 2.71 -19.89
C ALA A 4 8.68 4.07 -19.99
N ARG A 5 9.38 5.07 -20.52
CA ARG A 5 8.83 6.40 -20.81
C ARG A 5 8.45 6.50 -22.30
N GLY A 6 7.35 7.19 -22.60
CA GLY A 6 6.84 7.42 -23.96
C GLY A 6 5.35 7.07 -24.11
N PRO A 7 4.72 7.34 -25.28
CA PRO A 7 3.36 6.91 -25.58
C PRO A 7 3.26 5.38 -25.50
N GLY A 8 2.38 4.86 -24.64
CA GLY A 8 2.31 3.42 -24.31
C GLY A 8 3.29 2.95 -23.23
N GLY A 9 3.96 3.87 -22.55
CA GLY A 9 4.82 3.60 -21.40
C GLY A 9 4.06 3.07 -20.18
N GLY A 10 4.81 2.53 -19.21
CA GLY A 10 4.26 1.92 -18.01
C GLY A 10 5.32 1.23 -17.17
N TYR A 11 4.87 0.60 -16.09
CA TYR A 11 5.72 -0.19 -15.21
C TYR A 11 5.55 -1.67 -15.49
N ARG A 12 6.67 -2.38 -15.56
CA ARG A 12 6.71 -3.85 -15.63
C ARG A 12 7.44 -4.38 -14.41
N LEU A 13 7.14 -5.63 -14.05
CA LEU A 13 7.91 -6.31 -13.01
C LEU A 13 9.37 -6.43 -13.46
N GLY A 14 10.30 -6.13 -12.54
CA GLY A 14 11.73 -6.25 -12.83
C GLY A 14 12.26 -7.68 -12.70
N ARG A 15 11.45 -8.58 -12.12
CA ARG A 15 11.71 -10.00 -11.87
C ARG A 15 10.42 -10.77 -12.14
N VAL A 16 10.51 -12.09 -12.29
CA VAL A 16 9.31 -12.94 -12.44
C VAL A 16 8.44 -12.87 -11.18
N ALA A 17 7.11 -12.88 -11.34
CA ALA A 17 6.18 -12.72 -10.21
C ALA A 17 6.33 -13.81 -9.14
N GLY A 18 6.66 -15.04 -9.53
CA GLY A 18 6.92 -16.15 -8.60
C GLY A 18 8.24 -16.04 -7.83
N ALA A 19 9.08 -15.05 -8.12
CA ALA A 19 10.33 -14.79 -7.38
C ALA A 19 10.26 -13.54 -6.52
N ILE A 20 9.08 -12.91 -6.40
CA ILE A 20 8.86 -11.71 -5.60
C ILE A 20 7.97 -12.12 -4.43
N SER A 21 8.47 -12.06 -3.21
CA SER A 21 7.63 -12.34 -2.03
C SER A 21 6.74 -11.14 -1.67
N ILE A 22 5.64 -11.38 -0.99
CA ILE A 22 4.76 -10.31 -0.50
C ILE A 22 5.49 -9.47 0.56
N ALA A 23 6.36 -10.09 1.37
CA ALA A 23 7.22 -9.35 2.29
C ALA A 23 8.14 -8.34 1.57
N GLU A 24 8.73 -8.70 0.41
CA GLU A 24 9.52 -7.76 -0.39
C GLU A 24 8.68 -6.58 -0.89
N VAL A 25 7.44 -6.81 -1.29
CA VAL A 25 6.53 -5.75 -1.73
C VAL A 25 6.21 -4.80 -0.58
N ILE A 26 5.87 -5.32 0.60
CA ILE A 26 5.53 -4.49 1.77
C ILE A 26 6.74 -3.67 2.23
N ARG A 27 7.93 -4.28 2.33
CA ARG A 27 9.18 -3.57 2.66
C ARG A 27 9.56 -2.48 1.64
N SER A 28 9.07 -2.58 0.40
CA SER A 28 9.34 -1.55 -0.61
C SER A 28 8.46 -0.30 -0.48
N VAL A 29 7.34 -0.42 0.25
CA VAL A 29 6.35 0.66 0.44
C VAL A 29 6.42 1.24 1.85
N ASP A 30 6.81 0.45 2.85
CA ASP A 30 6.90 0.84 4.26
C ASP A 30 8.32 0.66 4.82
N GLU A 31 8.63 1.29 5.96
CA GLU A 31 9.93 1.19 6.65
C GLU A 31 10.20 -0.20 7.29
N GLY A 32 9.23 -1.13 7.22
CA GLY A 32 9.35 -2.51 7.69
C GLY A 32 8.07 -3.03 8.36
N LEU A 33 8.04 -4.32 8.68
CA LEU A 33 6.94 -4.97 9.43
C LEU A 33 7.13 -4.88 10.95
N ASP A 34 7.99 -3.97 11.42
CA ASP A 34 8.35 -3.86 12.83
C ASP A 34 7.25 -3.12 13.60
N ALA A 35 6.59 -3.85 14.50
CA ALA A 35 5.54 -3.29 15.37
C ALA A 35 6.10 -2.46 16.54
N THR A 36 7.42 -2.40 16.72
CA THR A 36 8.08 -1.68 17.81
C THR A 36 8.54 -0.29 17.40
N ARG A 37 8.52 0.65 18.36
CA ARG A 37 9.08 2.00 18.16
C ARG A 37 10.61 2.04 18.08
N CYS A 38 11.28 0.96 18.49
CA CYS A 38 12.74 0.87 18.57
C CYS A 38 13.37 0.14 17.38
N LYS A 39 12.58 -0.30 16.40
CA LYS A 39 13.10 -1.01 15.23
C LYS A 39 13.96 -2.25 15.60
N GLY A 40 13.57 -2.97 16.66
CA GLY A 40 14.36 -4.08 17.21
C GLY A 40 15.62 -3.69 18.02
N LEU A 41 16.02 -2.42 18.06
CA LEU A 41 17.28 -1.95 18.71
C LEU A 41 17.23 -1.90 20.24
N LYS A 42 16.13 -2.31 20.87
CA LYS A 42 15.95 -2.37 22.33
C LYS A 42 16.14 -1.03 23.06
N ASN A 43 16.13 0.10 22.36
CA ASN A 43 16.28 1.45 22.89
C ASN A 43 14.94 2.21 23.00
N CYS A 44 13.85 1.47 23.20
CA CYS A 44 12.48 1.93 23.07
C CYS A 44 12.12 3.04 24.08
N GLN A 45 12.88 3.18 25.17
CA GLN A 45 12.75 4.22 26.20
C GLN A 45 14.10 4.92 26.48
N GLY A 46 14.74 5.46 25.45
CA GLY A 46 15.94 6.31 25.64
C GLY A 46 17.22 5.56 26.04
N SER A 47 17.29 4.27 25.70
CA SER A 47 18.35 3.25 25.87
C SER A 47 17.81 1.97 26.51
N GLU A 48 16.63 2.06 27.14
CA GLU A 48 16.00 0.93 27.83
C GLU A 48 15.00 0.18 26.94
N ARG A 49 14.94 -1.13 27.16
CA ARG A 49 14.09 -2.07 26.43
C ARG A 49 12.64 -1.93 26.90
N CYS A 50 11.68 -1.89 25.98
CA CYS A 50 10.26 -1.87 26.37
C CYS A 50 9.84 -3.22 27.00
N LEU A 51 8.90 -3.16 27.95
CA LEU A 51 8.40 -4.32 28.70
C LEU A 51 7.96 -5.46 27.79
N THR A 52 7.29 -5.14 26.69
CA THR A 52 6.71 -6.09 25.73
C THR A 52 7.61 -6.33 24.51
N HIS A 53 8.88 -5.97 24.56
CA HIS A 53 9.78 -6.02 23.41
C HIS A 53 9.84 -7.41 22.76
N ASP A 54 10.16 -8.46 23.51
CA ASP A 54 10.31 -9.82 22.95
C ASP A 54 9.01 -10.30 22.29
N LEU A 55 7.87 -9.97 22.89
CA LEU A 55 6.57 -10.33 22.34
C LEU A 55 6.34 -9.68 20.96
N TRP A 56 6.65 -8.38 20.83
CA TRP A 56 6.47 -7.66 19.58
C TRP A 56 7.53 -8.03 18.53
N GLU A 57 8.76 -8.29 18.96
CA GLU A 57 9.84 -8.75 18.09
C GLU A 57 9.51 -10.13 17.49
N ASP A 58 9.10 -11.08 18.33
CA ASP A 58 8.72 -12.43 17.89
C ASP A 58 7.47 -12.41 17.00
N LEU A 59 6.48 -11.56 17.29
CA LEU A 59 5.31 -11.39 16.43
C LEU A 59 5.70 -10.85 15.06
N SER A 60 6.53 -9.79 15.03
CA SER A 60 6.98 -9.17 13.78
C SER A 60 7.74 -10.18 12.92
N ARG A 61 8.62 -10.98 13.54
CA ARG A 61 9.35 -12.07 12.87
C ARG A 61 8.42 -13.09 12.24
N ARG A 62 7.42 -13.58 12.99
CA ARG A 62 6.46 -14.59 12.47
C ARG A 62 5.62 -14.05 11.32
N ILE A 63 5.22 -12.78 11.37
CA ILE A 63 4.49 -12.12 10.28
C ILE A 63 5.39 -12.02 9.04
N GLU A 64 6.65 -11.61 9.22
CA GLU A 64 7.60 -11.50 8.11
C GLU A 64 7.93 -12.85 7.48
N GLU A 65 8.13 -13.90 8.29
CA GLU A 65 8.33 -15.28 7.82
C GLU A 65 7.12 -15.73 6.99
N PHE A 66 5.91 -15.60 7.52
CA PHE A 66 4.68 -15.97 6.81
C PHE A 66 4.52 -15.23 5.47
N LEU A 67 4.79 -13.92 5.43
CA LEU A 67 4.67 -13.12 4.21
C LEU A 67 5.83 -13.35 3.22
N SER A 68 6.96 -13.88 3.70
CA SER A 68 8.10 -14.25 2.85
C SER A 68 7.84 -15.55 2.09
N ASP A 69 7.03 -16.44 2.66
CA ASP A 69 6.64 -17.71 2.04
C ASP A 69 5.58 -17.57 0.94
N ILE A 70 4.93 -16.41 0.83
CA ILE A 70 3.92 -16.13 -0.19
C ILE A 70 4.52 -15.30 -1.30
N THR A 71 4.43 -15.78 -2.54
CA THR A 71 4.89 -15.03 -3.71
C THR A 71 3.75 -14.23 -4.35
N LEU A 72 4.12 -13.14 -5.03
CA LEU A 72 3.20 -12.36 -5.84
C LEU A 72 2.53 -13.23 -6.93
N GLY A 73 3.28 -14.18 -7.50
CA GLY A 73 2.76 -15.13 -8.48
C GLY A 73 1.64 -16.01 -7.93
N GLU A 74 1.83 -16.60 -6.75
CA GLU A 74 0.82 -17.43 -6.08
C GLU A 74 -0.41 -16.62 -5.69
N LEU A 75 -0.22 -15.40 -5.18
CA LEU A 75 -1.31 -14.52 -4.81
C LEU A 75 -2.21 -14.21 -6.02
N VAL A 76 -1.61 -13.86 -7.16
CA VAL A 76 -2.34 -13.58 -8.42
C VAL A 76 -2.96 -14.85 -9.03
N ALA A 77 -2.42 -16.03 -8.73
CA ALA A 77 -3.00 -17.29 -9.16
C ALA A 77 -4.28 -17.65 -8.39
N THR A 78 -4.50 -17.06 -7.22
CA THR A 78 -5.65 -17.36 -6.36
C THR A 78 -6.98 -16.96 -7.00
N GLN A 79 -7.95 -17.88 -7.04
CA GLN A 79 -9.22 -17.69 -7.74
C GLN A 79 -10.04 -16.50 -7.20
N SER A 80 -10.07 -16.32 -5.88
CA SER A 80 -10.76 -15.18 -5.26
C SER A 80 -10.15 -13.85 -5.71
N VAL A 81 -8.83 -13.74 -5.73
CA VAL A 81 -8.09 -12.56 -6.21
C VAL A 81 -8.42 -12.27 -7.67
N ARG A 82 -8.37 -13.29 -8.54
CA ARG A 82 -8.74 -13.16 -9.96
C ARG A 82 -10.17 -12.67 -10.15
N SER A 83 -11.12 -13.19 -9.38
CA SER A 83 -12.53 -12.77 -9.43
C SER A 83 -12.75 -11.31 -9.01
N VAL A 84 -11.94 -10.81 -8.06
CA VAL A 84 -11.98 -9.42 -7.61
C VAL A 84 -11.38 -8.52 -8.70
N SER A 85 -10.20 -8.89 -9.23
CA SER A 85 -9.53 -8.15 -10.30
C SER A 85 -10.42 -7.99 -11.52
N ALA A 86 -11.04 -9.07 -12.01
CA ALA A 86 -11.89 -9.02 -13.19
C ALA A 86 -13.10 -8.07 -13.03
N ARG A 87 -13.69 -8.01 -11.83
CA ARG A 87 -14.76 -7.06 -11.51
C ARG A 87 -14.28 -5.61 -11.49
N GLN A 88 -13.07 -5.37 -10.98
CA GLN A 88 -12.44 -4.05 -10.94
C GLN A 88 -12.08 -3.57 -12.35
N ASP A 89 -11.47 -4.44 -13.17
CA ASP A 89 -11.13 -4.15 -14.56
C ASP A 89 -12.38 -3.77 -15.37
N ALA A 90 -13.46 -4.54 -15.23
CA ALA A 90 -14.74 -4.24 -15.87
C ALA A 90 -15.35 -2.88 -15.46
N ARG A 91 -15.03 -2.38 -14.26
CA ARG A 91 -15.43 -1.04 -13.79
C ARG A 91 -14.54 0.05 -14.38
N VAL A 92 -13.25 -0.20 -14.54
CA VAL A 92 -12.28 0.74 -15.16
C VAL A 92 -12.57 0.92 -16.65
N ILE A 93 -12.98 -0.14 -17.36
CA ILE A 93 -13.36 -0.07 -18.78
C ILE A 93 -14.60 0.81 -19.05
N ARG A 94 -15.39 1.19 -18.02
CA ARG A 94 -16.49 2.16 -18.19
C ARG A 94 -16.02 3.60 -18.41
N PHE A 95 -14.72 3.89 -18.32
CA PHE A 95 -14.18 5.11 -18.91
C PHE A 95 -14.07 4.91 -20.43
N GLN A 96 -15.18 5.17 -21.13
CA GLN A 96 -15.22 5.18 -22.58
C GLN A 96 -14.81 6.59 -23.05
N PRO A 97 -13.60 6.81 -23.57
CA PRO A 97 -13.33 8.07 -24.27
C PRO A 97 -14.29 8.17 -25.46
N PRO A 98 -14.85 9.36 -25.76
CA PRO A 98 -15.74 9.52 -26.90
C PRO A 98 -15.04 9.04 -28.18
N ARG A 99 -15.72 8.20 -28.97
CA ARG A 99 -15.23 7.76 -30.28
C ARG A 99 -14.96 9.02 -31.12
N ALA A 100 -13.70 9.21 -31.52
CA ALA A 100 -13.33 10.24 -32.47
C ALA A 100 -14.01 9.95 -33.82
N THR A 101 -15.13 10.62 -34.09
CA THR A 101 -15.72 10.72 -35.42
C THR A 101 -15.26 12.04 -36.04
N GLY A 102 -14.33 11.97 -36.98
CA GLY A 102 -14.01 13.06 -37.91
C GLY A 102 -12.80 13.94 -37.57
N PRO A 103 -12.14 14.55 -38.59
CA PRO A 103 -10.85 15.21 -38.42
C PRO A 103 -11.00 16.67 -38.00
N GLY A 104 -10.19 17.11 -37.05
CA GLY A 104 -9.95 18.53 -36.79
C GLY A 104 -10.65 19.09 -35.55
N ALA A 105 -10.09 18.81 -34.38
CA ALA A 105 -9.93 19.71 -33.22
C ALA A 105 -9.69 18.83 -31.99
N ALA A 106 -8.48 18.84 -31.44
CA ALA A 106 -8.22 18.18 -30.16
C ALA A 106 -8.89 18.98 -29.03
N PRO A 107 -9.80 18.40 -28.23
CA PRO A 107 -10.27 19.08 -27.03
C PRO A 107 -9.19 18.99 -25.95
N THR A 108 -8.78 20.14 -25.42
CA THR A 108 -7.90 20.22 -24.26
C THR A 108 -8.57 19.52 -23.08
N PRO A 109 -7.93 18.54 -22.42
CA PRO A 109 -8.53 17.86 -21.27
C PRO A 109 -8.60 18.83 -20.08
N THR A 110 -9.80 19.30 -19.76
CA THR A 110 -10.06 19.99 -18.49
C THR A 110 -10.03 18.96 -17.38
N LEU A 111 -8.94 18.90 -16.63
CA LEU A 111 -8.85 18.09 -15.42
C LEU A 111 -9.97 18.50 -14.45
N PRO A 112 -10.68 17.56 -13.82
CA PRO A 112 -11.64 17.90 -12.78
C PRO A 112 -10.89 18.59 -11.63
N ARG A 113 -11.38 19.77 -11.23
CA ARG A 113 -10.88 20.48 -10.03
C ARG A 113 -10.86 19.50 -8.85
N PRO A 114 -9.77 19.45 -8.06
CA PRO A 114 -9.76 18.65 -6.85
C PRO A 114 -10.92 19.12 -5.97
N GLN A 115 -11.85 18.22 -5.70
CA GLN A 115 -12.92 18.47 -4.74
C GLN A 115 -12.23 18.62 -3.39
N LYS A 116 -12.26 19.82 -2.80
CA LYS A 116 -11.77 20.05 -1.45
C LYS A 116 -12.44 19.01 -0.55
N ALA A 117 -11.62 18.20 0.12
CA ALA A 117 -12.07 17.30 1.17
C ALA A 117 -12.94 18.12 2.12
N ARG A 118 -14.21 17.70 2.24
CA ARG A 118 -15.14 18.27 3.19
C ARG A 118 -14.61 17.90 4.57
N THR A 119 -13.91 18.83 5.22
CA THR A 119 -13.59 18.77 6.64
C THR A 119 -14.92 18.80 7.40
N GLY A 120 -15.43 17.62 7.72
CA GLY A 120 -16.46 17.40 8.71
C GLY A 120 -15.81 16.82 9.96
N GLU A 121 -15.57 17.70 10.92
CA GLU A 121 -15.76 17.47 12.36
C GLU A 121 -15.82 16.01 12.83
N GLY A 122 -14.77 15.51 13.49
CA GLY A 122 -14.83 14.17 14.08
C GLY A 122 -13.54 13.51 14.56
N ASP A 123 -12.39 14.20 14.63
CA ASP A 123 -11.16 13.62 15.19
C ASP A 123 -11.20 13.62 16.75
N ARG A 124 -11.96 12.68 17.31
CA ARG A 124 -11.89 12.29 18.73
C ARG A 124 -11.72 10.78 18.85
N TRP A 125 -10.56 10.29 18.45
CA TRP A 125 -10.11 8.91 18.68
C TRP A 125 -9.06 8.79 19.79
N PHE A 126 -8.85 9.83 20.60
CA PHE A 126 -7.99 9.78 21.78
C PHE A 126 -8.70 10.40 22.99
N PRO A 127 -8.84 9.69 24.12
CA PRO A 127 -9.23 10.31 25.38
C PRO A 127 -8.09 11.20 25.90
N PRO A 128 -8.37 12.37 26.48
CA PRO A 128 -7.33 13.20 27.11
C PRO A 128 -6.79 12.50 28.36
N LEU A 129 -5.46 12.45 28.47
CA LEU A 129 -4.75 12.01 29.68
C LEU A 129 -5.12 12.94 30.84
N ARG A 130 -5.79 12.36 31.84
CA ARG A 130 -6.13 13.02 33.10
C ARG A 130 -4.83 13.24 33.90
N SER A 131 -4.31 14.46 33.85
CA SER A 131 -3.27 14.92 34.78
C SER A 131 -3.86 15.00 36.18
N GLY A 132 -3.44 14.10 37.06
CA GLY A 132 -3.67 14.20 38.51
C GLY A 132 -2.48 14.88 39.18
N GLY A 133 -2.76 15.75 40.15
CA GLY A 133 -1.80 16.21 41.15
C GLY A 133 -1.97 17.67 41.55
N GLY A 134 -2.40 17.91 42.79
CA GLY A 134 -2.41 19.22 43.45
C GLY A 134 -3.66 19.47 44.27
#